data_AF-A0AAD8JDG4-F1
#
_entry.id   AF-A0AAD8JDG4-F1
#
_cell.length_a   1.000
_cell.length_b   1.000
_cell.length_c   1.000
_cell.angle_alpha   90.00
_cell.angle_beta   90.00
_cell.angle_gamma   90.00
#
_symmetry.space_group_name_H-M   'P 1'
#
loop_
_entity.id
_entity.type
_entity.pdbx_description
1 polymer ?
#
loop_
_entity_poly.entity_id
_entity_poly.type
_entity_poly.pdbx_seq_one_letter_code
_entity_poly.pdbx_strand_id
1 'polypeptide(L)'
;MNTNASSSSGTTAAAAAYQTQATENVYFNVTGVDVHFGVVCPHKPRPISQILAKVEKHGLRVQATALPGDHIKSLFIIHARDAREGIAKVIPLKVQCNMAAKDIQSLI
;
A
#
# COMPACT_ATOMS: atom_id res chain seq x y z
N MET A 1 -29.76 43.54 15.15
CA MET A 1 -29.30 43.00 13.86
C MET A 1 -28.49 41.76 14.17
N ASN A 2 -29.01 40.57 13.83
CA ASN A 2 -28.41 39.28 14.15
C ASN A 2 -28.02 38.61 12.83
N THR A 3 -26.73 38.42 12.55
CA THR A 3 -26.24 37.77 11.33
C THR A 3 -25.93 36.31 11.62
N ASN A 4 -26.87 35.43 11.27
CA ASN A 4 -26.64 33.99 11.19
C ASN A 4 -25.82 33.71 9.92
N ALA A 5 -24.53 33.38 10.09
CA ALA A 5 -23.73 32.77 9.03
C ALA A 5 -23.70 31.26 9.30
N SER A 6 -24.51 30.52 8.56
CA SER A 6 -24.49 29.06 8.48
C SER A 6 -23.27 28.62 7.67
N SER A 7 -22.13 28.44 8.34
CA SER A 7 -20.98 27.74 7.76
C SER A 7 -21.21 26.23 7.87
N SER A 8 -21.73 25.63 6.79
CA SER A 8 -21.72 24.19 6.59
C SER A 8 -20.27 23.72 6.50
N SER A 9 -19.73 23.21 7.60
CA SER A 9 -18.49 22.45 7.62
C SER A 9 -18.72 21.17 6.82
N GLY A 10 -18.44 21.24 5.52
CA GLY A 10 -18.29 20.07 4.67
C GLY A 10 -17.09 19.27 5.16
N THR A 11 -17.30 18.44 6.17
CA THR A 11 -16.37 17.38 6.55
C THR A 11 -16.33 16.44 5.36
N THR A 12 -15.39 16.66 4.44
CA THR A 12 -14.99 15.63 3.50
C THR A 12 -14.51 14.49 4.38
N ALA A 13 -15.33 13.45 4.51
CA ALA A 13 -14.97 12.24 5.25
C ALA A 13 -13.68 11.75 4.62
N ALA A 14 -12.54 12.05 5.25
CA ALA A 14 -11.26 11.53 4.85
C ALA A 14 -11.46 10.01 4.82
N ALA A 15 -11.45 9.42 3.63
CA ALA A 15 -11.56 7.98 3.47
C ALA A 15 -10.51 7.38 4.40
N ALA A 16 -10.94 6.65 5.42
CA ALA A 16 -10.07 6.21 6.49
C ALA A 16 -8.93 5.38 5.88
N ALA A 17 -7.78 6.01 5.72
CA ALA A 17 -6.56 5.38 5.25
C ALA A 17 -6.06 4.51 6.41
N TYR A 18 -6.24 3.21 6.29
CA TYR A 18 -5.77 2.27 7.31
C TYR A 18 -4.31 1.93 7.04
N GLN A 19 -3.39 2.63 7.70
CA GLN A 19 -2.00 2.19 7.77
C GLN A 19 -1.92 0.97 8.68
N THR A 20 -1.53 -0.18 8.13
CA THR A 20 -1.32 -1.42 8.90
C THR A 20 0.13 -1.85 8.70
N GLN A 21 0.88 -1.95 9.80
CA GLN A 21 2.14 -2.68 9.78
C GLN A 21 1.81 -4.17 9.61
N ALA A 22 2.26 -4.75 8.50
CA ALA A 22 1.88 -6.11 8.10
C ALA A 22 2.94 -7.14 8.52
N THR A 23 4.21 -6.74 8.45
CA THR A 23 5.36 -7.50 8.95
C THR A 23 6.38 -6.53 9.58
N GLU A 24 7.53 -7.03 10.01
CA GLU A 24 8.61 -6.20 10.56
C GLU A 24 9.12 -5.17 9.55
N ASN A 25 9.26 -5.56 8.28
CA ASN A 25 9.86 -4.73 7.24
C ASN A 25 8.89 -4.28 6.15
N VAL A 26 7.61 -4.68 6.22
CA VAL A 26 6.60 -4.33 5.21
C VAL A 26 5.37 -3.73 5.88
N TYR A 27 4.98 -2.55 5.41
CA TYR A 27 3.71 -1.93 5.76
C TYR A 27 2.88 -1.68 4.50
N PHE A 28 1.57 -1.55 4.69
CA PHE A 28 0.70 -1.08 3.62
C PHE A 28 -0.38 -0.14 4.12
N ASN A 29 -0.85 0.71 3.22
CA ASN A 29 -2.03 1.55 3.42
C ASN A 29 -3.02 1.29 2.28
N VAL A 30 -4.30 1.13 2.61
CA VAL A 30 -5.38 0.95 1.63
C VAL A 30 -6.27 2.18 1.67
N THR A 31 -6.47 2.81 0.50
CA THR A 31 -7.35 3.96 0.31
C THR A 31 -8.28 3.68 -0.87
N GLY A 32 -9.50 3.19 -0.58
CA GLY A 32 -10.43 2.74 -1.61
C GLY A 32 -9.86 1.54 -2.37
N VAL A 33 -9.59 1.72 -3.67
CA VAL A 33 -8.96 0.69 -4.53
C VAL A 33 -7.45 0.85 -4.65
N ASP A 34 -6.87 1.94 -4.14
CA ASP A 34 -5.45 2.21 -4.21
C ASP A 34 -4.74 1.68 -2.95
N VAL A 35 -3.52 1.18 -3.14
CA VAL A 35 -2.69 0.56 -2.11
C VAL A 35 -1.27 1.11 -2.19
N HIS A 36 -0.73 1.52 -1.05
CA HIS A 36 0.67 1.91 -0.92
C HIS A 36 1.39 0.88 -0.07
N PHE A 37 2.43 0.24 -0.63
CA PHE A 37 3.36 -0.58 0.16
C PHE A 37 4.62 0.22 0.44
N GLY A 38 5.12 0.10 1.67
CA GLY A 38 6.49 0.44 1.99
C GLY A 38 7.25 -0.81 2.43
N VAL A 39 8.40 -1.03 1.82
CA VAL A 39 9.27 -2.19 2.08
C VAL A 39 10.64 -1.69 2.47
N VAL A 40 11.06 -2.00 3.69
CA VAL A 40 12.42 -1.75 4.17
C VAL A 40 13.25 -2.98 3.86
N CYS A 41 14.36 -2.84 3.14
CA CYS A 41 15.22 -3.97 2.83
C CYS A 41 16.71 -3.62 2.93
N PRO A 42 17.59 -4.63 3.07
CA PRO A 42 19.02 -4.43 2.90
C PRO A 42 19.34 -3.87 1.51
N HIS A 43 20.41 -3.08 1.39
CA HIS A 43 20.93 -2.58 0.11
C HIS A 43 21.56 -3.73 -0.69
N LYS A 44 20.73 -4.63 -1.23
CA LYS A 44 21.14 -5.70 -2.14
C LYS A 44 20.54 -5.43 -3.53
N PRO A 45 21.23 -5.77 -4.63
CA PRO A 45 20.85 -5.33 -5.97
C PRO A 45 19.67 -6.07 -6.62
N ARG A 46 18.90 -6.89 -5.90
CA ARG A 46 17.91 -7.83 -6.50
C ARG A 46 16.50 -7.95 -5.86
N PRO A 47 16.09 -7.27 -4.79
CA PRO A 47 14.74 -7.43 -4.26
C PRO A 47 13.64 -6.84 -5.17
N ILE A 48 13.91 -5.75 -5.91
CA ILE A 48 12.83 -4.94 -6.46
C ILE A 48 11.92 -5.70 -7.44
N SER A 49 12.46 -6.37 -8.47
CA SER A 49 11.63 -7.08 -9.46
C SER A 49 10.84 -8.23 -8.84
N GLN A 50 11.44 -8.93 -7.86
CA GLN A 50 10.78 -10.01 -7.14
C GLN A 50 9.66 -9.47 -6.24
N ILE A 51 9.88 -8.35 -5.56
CA ILE A 51 8.87 -7.66 -4.75
C ILE A 51 7.69 -7.24 -5.64
N LEU A 52 7.94 -6.62 -6.79
CA LEU A 52 6.87 -6.22 -7.71
C LEU A 52 6.08 -7.42 -8.22
N ALA A 53 6.77 -8.51 -8.58
CA ALA A 53 6.12 -9.74 -9.00
C ALA A 53 5.25 -10.35 -7.87
N LYS A 54 5.66 -10.25 -6.60
CA LYS A 54 4.81 -10.66 -5.47
C LYS A 54 3.57 -9.78 -5.36
N VAL A 55 3.70 -8.46 -5.45
CA VAL A 55 2.55 -7.53 -5.41
C VAL A 55 1.55 -7.90 -6.50
N GLU A 56 2.00 -8.09 -7.74
CA GLU A 56 1.13 -8.41 -8.88
C GLU A 56 0.48 -9.79 -8.77
N LYS A 57 1.20 -10.80 -8.25
CA LYS A 57 0.65 -12.14 -7.98
C LYS A 57 -0.60 -12.08 -7.07
N HIS A 58 -0.68 -11.07 -6.21
CA HIS A 58 -1.79 -10.85 -5.29
C HIS A 58 -2.93 -10.01 -5.89
N GLY A 59 -2.96 -9.83 -7.22
CA GLY A 59 -4.03 -9.12 -7.92
C GLY A 59 -3.94 -7.59 -7.78
N LEU A 60 -2.76 -7.08 -7.45
CA LEU A 60 -2.49 -5.65 -7.29
C LEU A 60 -1.66 -5.16 -8.47
N ARG A 61 -2.21 -4.28 -9.29
CA ARG A 61 -1.49 -3.70 -10.43
C ARG A 61 -0.58 -2.59 -9.94
N VAL A 62 0.73 -2.75 -10.13
CA VAL A 62 1.72 -1.72 -9.82
C VAL A 62 1.55 -0.53 -10.77
N GLN A 63 1.51 0.68 -10.22
CA GLN A 63 1.41 1.94 -10.96
C GLN A 63 2.73 2.70 -10.97
N ALA A 64 3.43 2.73 -9.84
CA ALA A 64 4.68 3.45 -9.69
C ALA A 64 5.52 2.87 -8.54
N THR A 65 6.83 3.08 -8.61
CA THR A 65 7.76 2.69 -7.55
C THR A 65 8.80 3.78 -7.35
N ALA A 66 9.22 3.96 -6.09
CA ALA A 66 10.30 4.88 -5.73
C ALA A 66 11.26 4.19 -4.77
N LEU A 67 12.53 4.56 -4.88
CA LEU A 67 13.60 4.13 -3.98
C LEU A 67 14.32 5.36 -3.40
N PRO A 68 13.83 5.95 -2.30
CA PRO A 68 14.58 6.92 -1.53
C PRO A 68 15.79 6.22 -0.92
N GLY A 69 17.01 6.68 -1.23
CA GLY A 69 18.24 6.00 -0.87
C GLY A 69 18.88 6.52 0.41
N ASP A 70 19.24 5.60 1.31
CA ASP A 70 20.30 5.75 2.32
C ASP A 70 21.26 4.55 2.23
N HIS A 71 22.52 4.76 2.63
CA HIS A 71 23.64 3.85 2.37
C HIS A 71 23.58 2.48 3.09
N ILE A 72 22.64 2.29 4.03
CA ILE A 72 22.57 1.09 4.90
C ILE A 72 21.29 0.28 4.64
N LYS A 73 20.15 0.95 4.45
CA LYS A 73 18.85 0.32 4.16
C LYS A 73 18.18 1.06 3.02
N SER A 74 17.54 0.31 2.15
CA SER A 74 16.75 0.84 1.04
C SER A 74 15.27 0.78 1.42
N LEU A 75 14.55 1.88 1.21
CA LEU A 75 13.10 1.92 1.32
C LEU A 75 12.50 1.85 -0.08
N PHE A 76 11.66 0.86 -0.36
CA PHE A 76 10.85 0.83 -1.58
C PHE A 76 9.45 1.30 -1.26
N ILE A 77 8.98 2.31 -1.98
CA ILE A 77 7.59 2.76 -1.94
C ILE A 77 6.93 2.29 -3.24
N ILE A 78 5.85 1.52 -3.13
CA ILE A 78 5.13 0.95 -4.27
C ILE A 78 3.70 1.45 -4.23
N HIS A 79 3.28 2.13 -5.30
CA HIS A 79 1.89 2.46 -5.53
C HIS A 79 1.27 1.38 -6.40
N ALA A 80 0.19 0.77 -5.91
CA ALA A 80 -0.55 -0.25 -6.62
C ALA A 80 -2.06 0.03 -6.55
N ARG A 81 -2.82 -0.59 -7.44
CA ARG A 81 -4.29 -0.55 -7.45
C ARG A 81 -4.84 -1.96 -7.47
N ASP A 82 -5.92 -2.20 -6.73
CA ASP A 82 -6.67 -3.45 -6.80
C ASP A 82 -7.16 -3.65 -8.24
N ALA A 83 -6.64 -4.71 -8.88
CA ALA A 83 -6.97 -5.09 -10.24
C ALA A 83 -7.80 -6.38 -10.29
N ARG A 84 -8.24 -6.88 -9.13
CA ARG A 84 -9.09 -8.07 -9.05
C ARG A 84 -10.49 -7.75 -9.55
N GLU A 85 -11.14 -8.72 -10.18
CA GLU A 85 -12.50 -8.62 -10.69
C GLU A 85 -13.31 -9.89 -10.36
N GLY A 86 -14.65 -9.79 -10.42
CA GLY A 86 -15.55 -10.92 -10.17
C GLY A 86 -15.32 -11.62 -8.83
N ILE A 87 -15.26 -12.96 -8.86
CA ILE A 87 -15.10 -13.82 -7.67
C ILE A 87 -13.81 -13.51 -6.90
N ALA A 88 -12.77 -12.97 -7.55
CA ALA A 88 -11.51 -12.62 -6.88
C ALA A 88 -11.65 -11.46 -5.87
N LYS A 89 -12.72 -10.65 -5.96
CA LYS A 89 -13.03 -9.59 -4.98
C LYS A 89 -13.67 -10.11 -3.68
N VAL A 90 -14.01 -11.40 -3.59
CA VAL A 90 -14.59 -12.00 -2.37
C VAL A 90 -13.61 -11.90 -1.19
N ILE A 91 -12.30 -11.99 -1.45
CA ILE A 91 -11.27 -11.82 -0.43
C ILE A 91 -11.11 -10.32 -0.12
N PRO A 92 -11.28 -9.88 1.13
CA PRO A 92 -11.08 -8.48 1.49
C PRO A 92 -9.69 -7.99 1.07
N LEU A 93 -9.61 -6.81 0.46
CA LEU A 93 -8.34 -6.24 -0.04
C LEU A 93 -7.26 -6.17 1.05
N LYS A 94 -7.65 -5.87 2.29
CA LYS A 94 -6.74 -5.88 3.45
C LYS A 94 -6.12 -7.25 3.73
N VAL A 95 -6.88 -8.34 3.57
CA VAL A 95 -6.37 -9.72 3.75
C VAL A 95 -5.37 -10.03 2.63
N GLN A 96 -5.69 -9.64 1.40
CA GLN A 96 -4.81 -9.79 0.25
C GLN A 96 -3.48 -9.04 0.44
N CYS A 97 -3.53 -7.78 0.90
CA CYS A 97 -2.35 -6.98 1.17
C CYS A 97 -1.48 -7.59 2.27
N ASN A 98 -2.09 -8.17 3.30
CA ASN A 98 -1.36 -8.91 4.33
C ASN A 98 -0.65 -10.15 3.78
N MET A 99 -1.28 -10.90 2.88
CA MET A 99 -0.64 -12.04 2.21
C MET A 99 0.52 -11.59 1.33
N ALA A 100 0.34 -10.51 0.57
CA ALA A 100 1.41 -9.91 -0.22
C ALA A 100 2.59 -9.47 0.65
N ALA A 101 2.33 -8.80 1.77
CA ALA A 101 3.36 -8.37 2.69
C ALA A 101 4.18 -9.53 3.28
N LYS A 102 3.53 -10.65 3.62
CA LYS A 102 4.22 -11.86 4.10
C LYS A 102 5.10 -12.50 3.02
N ASP A 103 4.59 -12.56 1.79
CA ASP A 103 5.37 -13.05 0.65
C ASP A 103 6.57 -12.15 0.34
N ILE A 104 6.41 -10.83 0.44
CA ILE A 104 7.49 -9.85 0.29
C ILE A 104 8.52 -10.02 1.41
N GLN A 105 8.08 -10.21 2.66
CA GLN A 105 8.96 -10.42 3.81
C GLN A 105 9.88 -11.63 3.64
N SER A 106 9.46 -12.67 2.91
CA SER A 106 10.31 -13.83 2.63
C SER A 106 11.50 -13.54 1.70
N LEU A 107 11.51 -12.38 1.05
CA LEU A 107 12.55 -11.97 0.08
C LEU A 107 13.64 -11.08 0.70
N ILE A 108 13.46 -10.65 1.95
CA ILE A 108 14.27 -9.63 2.63
C ILE A 108 14.89 -10.16 3.91
#